data_AF-A0A5B1R8J7-F1
#
_entry.id   AF-A0A5B1R8J7-F1
#
_cell.length_a   1.000
_cell.length_b   1.000
_cell.length_c   1.000
_cell.angle_alpha   90.00
_cell.angle_beta   90.00
_cell.angle_gamma   90.00
#
_symmetry.space_group_name_H-M   'P 1'
#
loop_
_entity.id
_entity.type
_entity.pdbx_description
1 polymer ?
#
loop_
_entity_poly.entity_id
_entity_poly.type
_entity_poly.pdbx_seq_one_letter_code
_entity_poly.pdbx_strand_id
1 'polypeptide(L)'
;CPIEAFCINVRGTPRSPWNVSASRVFIKHLTQKHDFPDNSVVRQRIEHAFFTRVKGLHASWNASVKSPSEAKGDLARGRSYQRKKTDFDRRKEMVHKYKNLHKFVGVLDALGIAGMSSDESDSSLGQKTYTITRPQWRSAEFRRVMGTLDVIYSLTRSAKARSDARGQHVRRRKASEKVSTRTVAPKRLPINFY
;
A
#
# COMPACT_ATOMS: atom_id res chain seq x y z
N CYS A 1 27.52 26.52 -1.01
CA CYS A 1 27.61 25.99 0.36
C CYS A 1 29.05 25.50 0.56
N PRO A 2 29.86 26.18 1.40
CA PRO A 2 31.19 25.69 1.76
C PRO A 2 31.06 24.52 2.75
N ILE A 3 32.08 23.66 2.88
CA ILE A 3 31.96 22.41 3.67
C ILE A 3 31.80 22.71 5.17
N GLU A 4 32.34 23.84 5.62
CA GLU A 4 32.30 24.34 7.00
C GLU A 4 30.88 24.76 7.42
N ALA A 5 30.03 25.11 6.45
CA ALA A 5 28.62 25.45 6.65
C ALA A 5 27.69 24.43 5.99
N PHE A 6 28.14 23.18 5.87
CA PHE A 6 27.39 22.14 5.19
C PHE A 6 26.04 21.86 5.85
N CYS A 7 24.97 22.08 5.12
CA CYS A 7 23.62 21.72 5.55
C CYS A 7 22.75 21.28 4.37
N ILE A 8 21.74 20.48 4.67
CA ILE A 8 20.75 20.02 3.70
C ILE A 8 19.40 20.66 3.97
N ASN A 9 18.64 20.90 2.91
CA ASN A 9 17.28 21.37 3.01
C ASN A 9 16.33 20.17 3.12
N VAL A 10 15.82 19.93 4.33
CA VAL A 10 14.83 18.87 4.61
C VAL A 10 13.37 19.34 4.47
N ARG A 11 13.13 20.64 4.27
CA ARG A 11 11.78 21.23 4.12
C ARG A 11 11.31 21.21 2.66
N GLY A 12 12.23 21.41 1.72
CA GLY A 12 11.95 21.35 0.28
C GLY A 12 12.04 19.93 -0.27
N THR A 13 11.95 19.77 -1.60
CA THR A 13 12.08 18.45 -2.22
C THR A 13 13.50 17.89 -2.05
N PRO A 14 13.67 16.54 -2.01
CA PRO A 14 14.99 15.93 -1.87
C PRO A 14 16.02 16.39 -2.92
N ARG A 15 15.57 16.70 -4.14
CA ARG A 15 16.38 17.27 -5.24
C ARG A 15 16.17 18.77 -5.44
N SER A 16 15.88 19.51 -4.37
CA SER A 16 15.85 20.98 -4.44
C SER A 16 17.18 21.55 -4.96
N PRO A 17 17.18 22.74 -5.59
CA PRO A 17 18.42 23.38 -6.06
C PRO A 17 19.51 23.45 -4.98
N TRP A 18 19.12 23.69 -3.73
CA TRP A 18 20.03 23.66 -2.58
C TRP A 18 20.66 22.28 -2.36
N ASN A 19 19.86 21.21 -2.32
CA ASN A 19 20.38 19.86 -2.09
C ASN A 19 21.24 19.35 -3.25
N VAL A 20 20.98 19.82 -4.48
CA VAL A 20 21.85 19.57 -5.64
C VAL A 20 23.19 20.29 -5.51
N SER A 21 23.21 21.52 -5.00
CA SER A 21 24.47 22.20 -4.68
C SER A 21 25.21 21.50 -3.54
N ALA A 22 24.50 21.11 -2.48
CA ALA A 22 25.06 20.39 -1.34
C ALA A 22 25.63 19.02 -1.75
N SER A 23 24.95 18.26 -2.62
CA SER A 23 25.46 16.96 -3.08
C SER A 23 26.83 17.08 -3.74
N ARG A 24 27.04 18.11 -4.57
CA ARG A 24 28.33 18.34 -5.24
C ARG A 24 29.47 18.61 -4.26
N VAL A 25 29.20 19.42 -3.24
CA VAL A 25 30.16 19.75 -2.17
C VAL A 25 30.48 18.50 -1.34
N PHE A 26 29.44 17.74 -0.98
CA PHE A 26 29.57 16.49 -0.24
C PHE A 26 30.39 15.46 -1.01
N ILE A 27 30.08 15.23 -2.29
CA ILE A 27 30.81 14.27 -3.15
C ILE A 27 32.27 14.68 -3.25
N LYS A 28 32.56 15.95 -3.56
CA LYS A 28 33.94 16.44 -3.66
C LYS A 28 34.72 16.21 -2.36
N HIS A 29 34.14 16.57 -1.23
CA HIS A 29 34.78 16.39 0.07
C HIS A 29 34.97 14.91 0.44
N LEU A 30 33.95 14.07 0.19
CA LEU A 30 34.01 12.64 0.49
C LEU A 30 35.08 11.93 -0.35
N THR A 31 35.14 12.24 -1.66
CA THR A 31 36.15 11.68 -2.57
C THR A 31 37.56 12.07 -2.14
N GLN A 32 37.78 13.33 -1.78
CA GLN A 32 39.09 13.80 -1.30
C GLN A 32 39.47 13.21 0.06
N LYS A 33 38.53 13.11 0.99
CA LYS A 33 38.77 12.64 2.36
C LYS A 33 39.05 11.14 2.44
N HIS A 34 38.43 10.36 1.57
CA HIS A 34 38.55 8.89 1.57
C HIS A 34 39.39 8.35 0.41
N ASP A 35 40.09 9.24 -0.32
CA ASP A 35 40.92 8.92 -1.47
C ASP A 35 40.21 8.02 -2.50
N PHE A 36 38.92 8.31 -2.72
CA PHE A 36 38.16 7.55 -3.71
C PHE A 36 38.58 7.95 -5.14
N PRO A 37 38.55 7.00 -6.09
CA PRO A 37 38.81 7.33 -7.49
C PRO A 37 37.82 8.39 -7.98
N ASP A 38 38.34 9.50 -8.51
CA ASP A 38 37.53 10.62 -8.98
C ASP A 38 36.96 10.39 -10.38
N ASN A 39 36.23 9.29 -10.55
CA ASN A 39 35.58 8.91 -11.81
C ASN A 39 34.05 9.05 -11.73
N SER A 40 33.42 9.08 -12.90
CA SER A 40 31.97 9.29 -13.04
C SER A 40 31.13 8.23 -12.30
N VAL A 41 31.57 6.97 -12.30
CA VAL A 41 30.85 5.85 -11.68
C VAL A 41 30.79 6.01 -10.16
N VAL A 42 31.93 6.31 -9.53
CA VAL A 42 32.02 6.52 -8.09
C VAL A 42 31.20 7.75 -7.67
N ARG A 43 31.32 8.85 -8.41
CA ARG A 43 30.53 10.07 -8.16
C ARG A 43 29.02 9.81 -8.21
N GLN A 44 28.54 9.08 -9.22
CA GLN A 44 27.12 8.72 -9.35
C GLN A 44 26.63 7.85 -8.19
N ARG A 45 27.44 6.89 -7.71
CA ARG A 45 27.08 6.06 -6.56
C ARG A 45 26.98 6.87 -5.28
N ILE A 46 27.94 7.76 -5.02
CA ILE A 46 27.91 8.65 -3.86
C ILE A 46 26.70 9.60 -3.95
N GLU A 47 26.45 10.18 -5.13
CA GLU A 47 25.29 11.04 -5.37
C GLU A 47 23.96 10.30 -5.10
N HIS A 48 23.84 9.07 -5.59
CA HIS A 48 22.67 8.24 -5.36
C HIS A 48 22.47 7.95 -3.87
N ALA A 49 23.54 7.56 -3.15
CA ALA A 49 23.50 7.32 -1.71
C ALA A 49 23.12 8.60 -0.94
N PHE A 50 23.67 9.74 -1.33
CA PHE A 50 23.36 11.05 -0.76
C PHE A 50 21.86 11.36 -0.88
N PHE A 51 21.30 11.31 -2.09
CA PHE A 51 19.87 11.60 -2.28
C PHE A 51 18.95 10.56 -1.65
N THR A 52 19.39 9.30 -1.54
CA THR A 52 18.68 8.27 -0.77
C THR A 52 18.59 8.67 0.71
N ARG A 53 19.69 9.14 1.30
CA ARG A 53 19.71 9.63 2.68
C ARG A 53 18.85 10.88 2.86
N VAL A 54 18.95 11.85 1.96
CA VAL A 54 18.13 13.09 2.00
C VAL A 54 16.64 12.76 1.89
N LYS A 55 16.25 11.81 1.04
CA LYS A 55 14.86 11.33 0.93
C LYS A 55 14.36 10.75 2.25
N GLY A 56 15.19 9.97 2.94
CA GLY A 56 14.89 9.45 4.28
C GLY A 56 14.72 10.58 5.31
N LEU A 57 15.63 11.55 5.34
CA LEU A 57 15.56 12.69 6.27
C LEU A 57 14.34 13.58 6.02
N HIS A 58 13.99 13.82 4.75
CA HIS A 58 12.77 14.52 4.38
C HIS A 58 11.51 13.76 4.83
N ALA A 59 11.49 12.43 4.70
CA ALA A 59 10.39 11.62 5.21
C ALA A 59 10.28 11.67 6.74
N SER A 60 11.40 11.61 7.46
CA SER A 60 11.44 11.76 8.93
C SER A 60 10.97 13.14 9.38
N TRP A 61 11.40 14.21 8.71
CA TRP A 61 10.95 15.59 8.99
C TRP A 61 9.45 15.73 8.77
N ASN A 62 8.95 15.24 7.64
CA ASN A 62 7.51 15.27 7.38
C ASN A 62 6.72 14.44 8.39
N ALA A 63 7.29 13.37 8.93
CA ALA A 63 6.67 12.61 10.01
C ALA A 63 6.67 13.39 11.34
N SER A 64 7.71 14.17 11.65
CA SER A 64 7.81 14.94 12.89
C SER A 64 6.95 16.21 12.90
N VAL A 65 6.68 16.79 11.73
CA VAL A 65 5.85 18.00 11.60
C VAL A 65 4.35 17.68 11.43
N LYS A 66 4.00 16.43 11.12
CA LYS A 66 2.60 16.00 10.99
C LYS A 66 1.86 16.12 12.32
N SER A 67 0.64 16.61 12.25
CA SER A 67 -0.27 16.57 13.40
C SER A 67 -0.60 15.11 13.77
N PRO A 68 -0.91 14.84 15.06
CA PRO A 68 -1.37 13.51 15.48
C PRO A 68 -2.60 13.02 14.70
N SER A 69 -3.45 13.94 14.24
CA SER A 69 -4.62 13.66 13.41
C SER A 69 -4.22 13.11 12.02
N GLU A 70 -3.28 13.77 11.35
CA GLU A 70 -2.80 13.36 10.03
C GLU A 70 -2.05 12.03 10.09
N ALA A 71 -1.22 11.82 11.11
CA ALA A 71 -0.52 10.55 11.33
C ALA A 71 -1.51 9.39 11.56
N LYS A 72 -2.55 9.60 12.36
CA LYS A 72 -3.65 8.62 12.54
C LYS A 72 -4.37 8.35 11.21
N GLY A 73 -4.62 9.40 10.41
CA GLY A 73 -5.22 9.30 9.09
C GLY A 73 -4.38 8.47 8.10
N ASP A 74 -3.07 8.70 8.04
CA ASP A 74 -2.14 7.93 7.20
C ASP A 74 -2.09 6.46 7.61
N LEU A 75 -1.99 6.18 8.90
CA LEU A 75 -2.02 4.81 9.43
C LEU A 75 -3.35 4.12 9.09
N ALA A 76 -4.48 4.83 9.20
CA ALA A 76 -5.78 4.30 8.82
C ALA A 76 -5.86 3.99 7.31
N ARG A 77 -5.36 4.90 6.46
CA ARG A 77 -5.26 4.70 4.99
C ARG A 77 -4.38 3.51 4.65
N GLY A 78 -3.19 3.42 5.26
CA GLY A 78 -2.25 2.32 5.05
C GLY A 78 -2.84 0.97 5.46
N ARG A 79 -3.52 0.90 6.62
CA ARG A 79 -4.24 -0.30 7.06
C ARG A 79 -5.37 -0.67 6.09
N SER A 80 -6.14 0.30 5.60
CA SER A 80 -7.21 0.03 4.62
C SER A 80 -6.63 -0.48 3.30
N TYR A 81 -5.58 0.15 2.77
CA TYR A 81 -4.90 -0.29 1.55
C TYR A 81 -4.37 -1.71 1.69
N GLN A 82 -3.67 -2.03 2.78
CA GLN A 82 -3.12 -3.37 2.98
C GLN A 82 -4.22 -4.44 3.08
N ARG A 83 -5.36 -4.12 3.70
CA ARG A 83 -6.53 -5.01 3.73
C ARG A 83 -7.08 -5.25 2.34
N LYS A 84 -7.30 -4.18 1.57
CA LYS A 84 -7.77 -4.26 0.18
C LYS A 84 -6.81 -5.08 -0.68
N LYS A 85 -5.50 -4.84 -0.56
CA LYS A 85 -4.47 -5.61 -1.28
C LYS A 85 -4.56 -7.09 -0.92
N THR A 86 -4.64 -7.41 0.37
CA THR A 86 -4.73 -8.79 0.84
C THR A 86 -5.98 -9.49 0.30
N ASP A 87 -7.13 -8.81 0.27
CA ASP A 87 -8.36 -9.37 -0.30
C ASP A 87 -8.27 -9.58 -1.81
N PHE A 88 -7.68 -8.62 -2.53
CA PHE A 88 -7.40 -8.76 -3.96
C PHE A 88 -6.52 -9.97 -4.23
N ASP A 89 -5.39 -10.09 -3.52
CA ASP A 89 -4.43 -11.18 -3.70
C ASP A 89 -5.09 -12.55 -3.44
N ARG A 90 -5.88 -12.68 -2.36
CA ARG A 90 -6.62 -13.92 -2.04
C ARG A 90 -7.64 -14.30 -3.11
N ARG A 91 -8.41 -13.32 -3.59
CA ARG A 91 -9.42 -13.57 -4.64
C ARG A 91 -8.76 -13.94 -5.96
N LYS A 92 -7.65 -13.29 -6.30
CA LYS A 92 -6.83 -13.62 -7.47
C LYS A 92 -6.26 -15.03 -7.36
N GLU A 93 -5.77 -15.43 -6.19
CA GLU A 93 -5.32 -16.80 -5.91
C GLU A 93 -6.42 -17.83 -6.19
N MET A 94 -7.63 -17.62 -5.66
CA MET A 94 -8.75 -18.55 -5.88
C MET A 94 -9.16 -18.63 -7.34
N VAL A 95 -9.24 -17.48 -8.01
CA VAL A 95 -9.58 -17.42 -9.43
C VAL A 95 -8.52 -18.14 -10.28
N HIS A 96 -7.24 -18.08 -9.94
CA HIS A 96 -6.20 -18.83 -10.67
C HIS A 96 -6.20 -20.32 -10.32
N LYS A 97 -6.52 -20.67 -9.07
CA LYS A 97 -6.50 -22.05 -8.59
C LYS A 97 -7.57 -22.92 -9.26
N TYR A 98 -8.76 -22.38 -9.49
CA TYR A 98 -9.89 -23.15 -10.03
C TYR A 98 -10.17 -22.78 -11.49
N LYS A 99 -9.98 -23.73 -12.42
CA LYS A 99 -10.13 -23.52 -13.87
C LYS A 99 -11.48 -22.92 -14.27
N ASN A 100 -12.57 -23.34 -13.63
CA ASN A 100 -13.93 -22.82 -13.86
C ASN A 100 -14.09 -21.33 -13.49
N LEU A 101 -13.18 -20.78 -12.70
CA LEU A 101 -13.16 -19.37 -12.30
C LEU A 101 -12.25 -18.51 -13.18
N HIS A 102 -11.42 -19.09 -14.08
CA HIS A 102 -10.44 -18.37 -14.91
C HIS A 102 -11.06 -17.23 -15.73
N LYS A 103 -12.32 -17.37 -16.15
CA LYS A 103 -13.08 -16.31 -16.83
C LYS A 103 -13.18 -15.00 -16.05
N PHE A 104 -12.98 -15.03 -14.73
CA PHE A 104 -13.00 -13.86 -13.86
C PHE A 104 -11.62 -13.21 -13.65
N VAL A 105 -10.53 -13.74 -14.23
CA VAL A 105 -9.17 -13.16 -14.10
C VAL A 105 -9.16 -11.73 -14.62
N GLY A 106 -9.58 -11.52 -15.88
CA GLY A 106 -9.58 -10.19 -16.50
C GLY A 106 -10.48 -9.20 -15.76
N VAL A 107 -11.59 -9.69 -15.21
CA VAL A 107 -12.51 -8.90 -14.37
C VAL A 107 -11.84 -8.45 -13.07
N LEU A 108 -11.15 -9.34 -12.37
CA LEU A 108 -10.41 -8.99 -11.15
C LEU A 108 -9.27 -8.02 -11.47
N ASP A 109 -8.53 -8.24 -12.54
CA ASP A 109 -7.42 -7.37 -12.92
C ASP A 109 -7.90 -5.95 -13.27
N ALA A 110 -9.02 -5.83 -14.00
CA ALA A 110 -9.65 -4.53 -14.28
C ALA A 110 -10.15 -3.83 -13.01
N LEU A 111 -10.63 -4.58 -12.03
CA LEU A 111 -11.11 -4.08 -10.75
C LEU A 111 -9.96 -3.56 -9.86
N GLY A 112 -8.86 -4.30 -9.83
CA GLY A 112 -7.68 -4.02 -9.02
C GLY A 112 -7.96 -3.90 -7.51
N ILE A 113 -6.96 -3.39 -6.78
CA ILE A 113 -7.04 -3.17 -5.33
C ILE A 113 -8.11 -2.12 -4.98
N ALA A 114 -8.26 -1.09 -5.83
CA ALA A 114 -9.20 0.00 -5.62
C ALA A 114 -10.64 -0.50 -5.51
N GLY A 115 -10.99 -1.49 -6.33
CA GLY A 115 -12.30 -2.11 -6.35
C GLY A 115 -12.54 -3.15 -5.26
N MET A 116 -11.65 -3.30 -4.27
CA MET A 116 -11.91 -4.10 -3.06
C MET A 116 -12.70 -3.30 -2.00
N SER A 117 -13.54 -3.99 -1.22
CA SER A 117 -14.28 -3.35 -0.11
C SER A 117 -13.34 -2.86 0.98
N SER A 118 -13.66 -1.70 1.56
CA SER A 118 -12.98 -1.24 2.77
C SER A 118 -13.70 -1.86 3.97
N ASP A 119 -13.03 -2.79 4.64
CA ASP A 119 -13.45 -3.23 5.97
C ASP A 119 -13.12 -2.10 6.96
N GLU A 120 -14.15 -1.56 7.62
CA GLU A 120 -13.96 -0.74 8.81
C GLU A 120 -13.96 -1.66 10.03
N SER A 121 -12.93 -1.53 10.87
CA SER A 121 -12.89 -2.24 12.15
C SER A 121 -13.74 -1.47 13.13
N ASP A 122 -14.86 -2.06 13.55
CA ASP A 122 -15.58 -1.57 14.71
C ASP A 122 -14.97 -2.24 15.94
N SER A 123 -14.46 -1.43 16.86
CA SER A 123 -13.87 -1.89 18.11
C SER A 123 -14.81 -1.61 19.27
N SER A 124 -16.08 -2.00 19.12
CA SER A 124 -17.01 -2.05 20.24
C SER A 124 -16.88 -3.41 20.92
N LEU A 125 -16.51 -3.43 22.20
CA LEU A 125 -16.61 -4.60 23.12
C LEU A 125 -15.56 -5.72 22.93
N GLY A 126 -14.27 -5.39 22.75
CA GLY A 126 -13.15 -6.34 22.90
C GLY A 126 -12.94 -7.34 21.75
N GLN A 127 -13.95 -7.68 20.97
CA GLN A 127 -13.82 -8.46 19.73
C GLN A 127 -13.77 -7.54 18.50
N LYS A 128 -12.65 -7.60 17.75
CA LYS A 128 -12.49 -6.89 16.47
C LYS A 128 -13.44 -7.49 15.43
N THR A 129 -14.61 -6.89 15.26
CA THR A 129 -15.54 -7.23 14.18
C THR A 129 -15.25 -6.33 12.98
N TYR A 130 -15.11 -6.94 11.81
CA TYR A 130 -14.93 -6.19 10.56
C TYR A 130 -16.26 -6.05 9.85
N THR A 131 -16.64 -4.81 9.63
CA THR A 131 -17.89 -4.40 9.00
C THR A 131 -17.58 -4.05 7.55
N ILE A 132 -18.11 -4.85 6.61
CA ILE A 132 -17.85 -4.66 5.18
C ILE A 132 -18.60 -3.42 4.69
N THR A 133 -17.87 -2.37 4.30
CA THR A 133 -18.47 -1.19 3.65
C THR A 133 -18.51 -1.38 2.13
N ARG A 134 -19.68 -1.14 1.53
CA ARG A 134 -19.96 -1.39 0.11
C ARG A 134 -19.62 -0.16 -0.73
N PRO A 135 -18.89 -0.27 -1.84
CA PRO A 135 -18.87 0.81 -2.82
C PRO A 135 -20.28 1.06 -3.38
N GLN A 136 -20.70 2.32 -3.49
CA GLN A 136 -22.01 2.69 -4.05
C GLN A 136 -22.18 2.21 -5.48
N TRP A 137 -21.12 2.29 -6.28
CA TRP A 137 -21.13 1.94 -7.68
C TRP A 137 -21.19 0.44 -7.93
N ARG A 138 -21.27 -0.44 -6.92
CA ARG A 138 -21.09 -1.88 -7.13
C ARG A 138 -22.44 -2.61 -7.15
N SER A 139 -22.71 -3.33 -8.23
CA SER A 139 -23.92 -4.16 -8.35
C SER A 139 -24.04 -5.25 -7.27
N ALA A 140 -25.28 -5.65 -6.98
CA ALA A 140 -25.58 -6.71 -6.03
C ALA A 140 -25.13 -8.09 -6.54
N GLU A 141 -25.19 -8.32 -7.85
CA GLU A 141 -24.72 -9.51 -8.55
C GLU A 141 -23.22 -9.68 -8.31
N PHE A 142 -22.45 -8.63 -8.56
CA PHE A 142 -21.00 -8.69 -8.42
C PHE A 142 -20.59 -8.91 -6.96
N ARG A 143 -21.33 -8.33 -6.01
CA ARG A 143 -21.16 -8.62 -4.59
C ARG A 143 -21.32 -10.10 -4.28
N ARG A 144 -22.34 -10.78 -4.84
CA ARG A 144 -22.54 -12.23 -4.63
C ARG A 144 -21.35 -13.03 -5.13
N VAL A 145 -20.86 -12.71 -6.33
CA VAL A 145 -19.66 -13.36 -6.90
C VAL A 145 -18.44 -13.21 -5.98
N MET A 146 -18.17 -11.97 -5.51
CA MET A 146 -17.07 -11.72 -4.58
C MET A 146 -17.24 -12.46 -3.25
N GLY A 147 -18.47 -12.54 -2.73
CA GLY A 147 -18.78 -13.32 -1.53
C GLY A 147 -18.52 -14.82 -1.71
N THR A 148 -18.87 -15.38 -2.88
CA THR A 148 -18.58 -16.78 -3.21
C THR A 148 -17.07 -17.05 -3.23
N LEU A 149 -16.25 -16.16 -3.79
CA LEU A 149 -14.79 -16.29 -3.76
C LEU A 149 -14.24 -16.29 -2.32
N ASP A 150 -14.78 -15.42 -1.46
CA ASP A 150 -14.38 -15.35 -0.05
C ASP A 150 -14.75 -16.65 0.71
N VAL A 151 -15.91 -17.25 0.42
CA VAL A 151 -16.33 -18.54 0.98
C VAL A 151 -15.42 -19.67 0.51
N ILE A 152 -15.13 -19.75 -0.79
CA ILE A 152 -14.22 -20.76 -1.36
C ILE A 152 -12.84 -20.67 -0.71
N TYR A 153 -12.30 -19.45 -0.55
CA TYR A 153 -11.03 -19.23 0.14
C TYR A 153 -11.09 -19.72 1.59
N SER A 154 -12.16 -19.38 2.33
CA SER A 154 -12.33 -19.81 3.72
C SER A 154 -12.39 -21.32 3.85
N LEU A 155 -13.13 -22.01 3.00
CA LEU A 155 -13.23 -23.48 3.00
C LEU A 155 -11.88 -24.12 2.67
N THR A 156 -11.20 -23.62 1.64
CA THR A 156 -9.87 -24.08 1.23
C THR A 156 -8.86 -23.95 2.36
N ARG A 157 -8.89 -22.82 3.06
CA ARG A 157 -7.98 -22.56 4.18
C ARG A 157 -8.32 -23.41 5.40
N SER A 158 -9.61 -23.58 5.72
CA SER A 158 -10.04 -24.46 6.81
C SER A 158 -9.65 -25.92 6.55
N ALA A 159 -9.76 -26.40 5.30
CA ALA A 159 -9.30 -27.73 4.92
C ALA A 159 -7.78 -27.88 5.12
N LYS A 160 -6.99 -26.87 4.75
CA LYS A 160 -5.53 -26.86 4.98
C LYS A 160 -5.17 -26.72 6.47
N ALA A 161 -5.95 -25.99 7.25
CA ALA A 161 -5.75 -25.84 8.68
C ALA A 161 -5.99 -27.14 9.47
N ARG A 162 -6.83 -28.05 8.94
CA ARG A 162 -6.98 -29.40 9.49
C ARG A 162 -5.69 -30.24 9.38
N SER A 163 -4.84 -29.96 8.39
CA SER A 163 -3.53 -30.62 8.23
C SER A 163 -2.36 -29.86 8.86
N ASP A 164 -2.49 -28.54 9.07
CA ASP A 164 -1.45 -27.70 9.68
C ASP A 164 -2.11 -26.60 10.52
N ALA A 165 -2.13 -26.79 11.85
CA ALA A 165 -2.80 -25.92 12.81
C ALA A 165 -2.07 -24.57 13.04
N ARG A 166 -0.98 -24.30 12.32
CA ARG A 166 -0.22 -23.05 12.47
C ARG A 166 -0.91 -21.89 11.74
N GLY A 167 -1.14 -20.80 12.47
CA GLY A 167 -1.54 -19.50 11.92
C GLY A 167 -2.93 -19.01 12.33
N GLN A 168 -3.19 -17.72 12.08
CA GLN A 168 -4.44 -17.08 12.48
C GLN A 168 -5.61 -17.48 11.56
N HIS A 169 -6.70 -18.02 12.14
CA HIS A 169 -7.94 -18.32 11.41
C HIS A 169 -8.48 -17.11 10.62
N VAL A 170 -9.27 -17.38 9.58
CA VAL A 170 -9.96 -16.32 8.81
C VAL A 170 -10.86 -15.54 9.76
N ARG A 171 -10.66 -14.23 9.84
CA ARG A 171 -11.45 -13.37 10.73
C ARG A 171 -12.88 -13.27 10.20
N ARG A 172 -13.86 -13.39 11.10
CA ARG A 172 -15.29 -13.27 10.75
C ARG A 172 -15.59 -11.84 10.28
N ARG A 173 -16.17 -11.73 9.10
CA ARG A 173 -16.64 -10.47 8.52
C ARG A 173 -18.16 -10.43 8.58
N LYS A 174 -18.74 -9.31 9.03
CA LYS A 174 -20.19 -9.10 8.97
C LYS A 174 -20.52 -8.22 7.78
N ALA A 175 -21.49 -8.67 6.99
CA ALA A 175 -22.11 -7.83 5.97
C ALA A 175 -22.77 -6.63 6.67
N SER A 176 -22.52 -5.43 6.18
CA SER A 176 -23.18 -4.22 6.65
C SER A 176 -23.95 -3.58 5.50
N GLU A 177 -24.94 -2.75 5.83
CA GLU A 177 -25.63 -1.90 4.86
C GLU A 177 -24.90 -0.59 4.59
N LYS A 178 -23.74 -0.35 5.25
CA LYS A 178 -22.96 0.87 5.03
C LYS A 178 -22.49 0.94 3.57
N VAL A 179 -22.88 2.01 2.90
CA VAL A 179 -22.44 2.35 1.55
C VAL A 179 -21.38 3.46 1.62
N SER A 180 -20.28 3.28 0.90
CA SER A 180 -19.22 4.26 0.73
C SER A 180 -19.43 4.98 -0.59
N THR A 181 -19.64 6.29 -0.50
CA THR A 181 -19.64 7.23 -1.64
C THR A 181 -18.21 7.63 -2.05
N ARG A 182 -17.21 7.34 -1.21
CA ARG A 182 -15.81 7.76 -1.40
C ARG A 182 -15.05 6.92 -2.44
N THR A 183 -15.63 5.81 -2.87
CA THR A 183 -15.00 4.89 -3.82
C THR A 183 -15.40 5.24 -5.24
N VAL A 184 -14.42 5.48 -6.10
CA VAL A 184 -14.63 5.72 -7.53
C VAL A 184 -14.77 4.40 -8.27
N ALA A 185 -15.71 4.33 -9.20
CA ALA A 185 -15.93 3.16 -10.04
C ALA A 185 -14.75 2.99 -11.03
N PRO A 186 -14.14 1.80 -11.13
CA PRO A 186 -13.14 1.53 -12.16
C PRO A 186 -13.74 1.69 -13.55
N LYS A 187 -12.99 2.31 -14.47
CA LYS A 187 -13.44 2.49 -15.85
C LYS A 187 -13.38 1.15 -16.59
N ARG A 188 -14.29 0.95 -17.55
CA ARG A 188 -14.33 -0.21 -18.47
C ARG A 188 -14.67 -1.56 -17.83
N LEU A 189 -15.32 -1.57 -16.67
CA LEU A 189 -16.03 -2.77 -16.23
C LEU A 189 -17.30 -2.96 -17.08
N PRO A 190 -17.74 -4.21 -17.31
CA PRO A 190 -19.02 -4.46 -17.95
C PRO A 190 -20.18 -3.84 -17.16
N ILE A 191 -21.29 -3.50 -17.83
CA ILE A 191 -22.35 -2.67 -17.23
C ILE A 191 -23.01 -3.31 -16.00
N ASN A 192 -23.08 -4.63 -15.95
CA ASN A 192 -23.62 -5.41 -14.83
C ASN A 192 -22.75 -5.39 -13.57
N PHE A 193 -21.62 -4.69 -13.58
CA PHE A 193 -20.75 -4.49 -12.43
C PHE A 193 -21.05 -3.19 -11.68
N TYR A 194 -21.81 -2.28 -12.32
CA TYR A 194 -22.24 -1.02 -11.71
C TYR A 194 -23.57 -1.18 -10.96
#